data_AF-A0A4V4IU60-F1
#
_entry.id   AF-A0A4V4IU60-F1
#
_cell.length_a   1.000
_cell.length_b   1.000
_cell.length_c   1.000
_cell.angle_alpha   90.00
_cell.angle_beta   90.00
_cell.angle_gamma   90.00
#
_symmetry.space_group_name_H-M   'P 1'
#
loop_
_entity.id
_entity.type
_entity.pdbx_description
1 polymer ?
#
loop_
_entity_poly.entity_id
_entity_poly.type
_entity_poly.pdbx_seq_one_letter_code
_entity_poly.pdbx_strand_id
1 'polypeptide(L)' 'MLTSGQSSILDNVEASRGPTYVSVPAEVNVKSEMTVEVFIKGRATALRELIPNPIFLQYGLTSIAATSSAAQDAV' A
#
# COMPACT_ATOMS: atom_id res chain seq x y z
N MET A 1 -1.06 -1.78 6.07
CA MET A 1 -1.94 -2.62 5.21
C MET A 1 -1.10 -3.73 4.58
N LEU A 2 -1.62 -4.96 4.56
CA LEU A 2 -0.98 -6.09 3.87
C LEU A 2 -1.55 -6.20 2.45
N THR A 3 -0.68 -6.33 1.46
CA THR A 3 -1.07 -6.52 0.06
C THR A 3 -0.19 -7.56 -0.61
N SER A 4 -0.63 -8.07 -1.76
CA SER A 4 0.25 -8.82 -2.65
C SER A 4 1.39 -7.90 -3.10
N GLY A 5 2.62 -8.34 -2.90
CA GLY A 5 3.83 -7.76 -3.48
C GLY A 5 4.18 -8.37 -4.84
N GLN A 6 3.29 -9.18 -5.41
CA GLN A 6 3.43 -9.63 -6.79
C GLN A 6 3.31 -8.42 -7.71
N SER A 7 4.40 -8.14 -8.41
CA SER A 7 4.55 -7.01 -9.32
C SER A 7 4.76 -7.55 -10.72
N SER A 8 4.04 -7.02 -11.72
CA SER A 8 4.22 -7.36 -13.12
C SER A 8 5.59 -6.95 -13.68
N ILE A 9 6.37 -6.17 -12.93
CA ILE A 9 7.74 -5.76 -13.26
C ILE A 9 8.73 -6.90 -12.94
N LEU A 10 8.33 -7.86 -12.10
CA LEU A 10 9.14 -9.01 -11.75
C LEU A 10 8.70 -10.20 -12.61
N ASP A 11 9.61 -10.72 -13.45
CA ASP A 11 9.34 -11.88 -14.30
C ASP A 11 8.95 -13.11 -13.45
N ASN A 12 7.94 -13.85 -13.92
CA ASN A 12 7.50 -15.14 -13.34
C ASN A 12 7.15 -15.08 -11.83
N VAL A 13 6.73 -13.91 -11.32
CA VAL A 13 6.43 -13.72 -9.89
C VAL A 13 5.26 -14.58 -9.40
N GLU A 14 4.33 -14.95 -10.27
CA GLU A 14 3.21 -15.85 -9.91
C GLU A 14 3.68 -17.27 -9.58
N ALA A 15 4.82 -17.71 -10.12
CA ALA A 15 5.42 -19.02 -9.82
C ALA A 15 6.38 -18.98 -8.63
N SER A 16 6.61 -17.80 -8.04
CA SER A 16 7.46 -17.61 -6.87
C SER A 16 6.94 -18.41 -5.69
N ARG A 17 7.80 -19.28 -5.14
CA ARG A 17 7.53 -20.02 -3.91
C ARG A 17 8.26 -19.36 -2.75
N GLY A 18 7.56 -18.50 -2.03
CA GLY A 18 8.06 -17.76 -0.87
C GLY A 18 7.07 -16.69 -0.41
N PRO A 19 7.33 -15.96 0.69
CA PRO A 19 6.49 -14.85 1.11
C PRO A 19 6.48 -13.75 0.04
N THR A 20 5.34 -13.56 -0.62
CA THR A 20 5.15 -12.49 -1.61
C THR A 20 4.27 -11.37 -1.09
N TYR A 21 3.91 -11.37 0.20
CA TYR A 21 3.13 -10.30 0.80
C TYR A 21 4.03 -9.15 1.23
N VAL A 22 3.56 -7.92 1.05
CA VAL A 22 4.25 -6.72 1.48
C VAL A 22 3.37 -5.87 2.38
N SER A 23 4.02 -5.18 3.31
CA SER A 23 3.37 -4.22 4.19
C SER A 23 3.63 -2.81 3.67
N VAL A 24 2.55 -2.03 3.56
CA VAL A 24 2.61 -0.62 3.18
C VAL A 24 1.79 0.21 4.18
N PRO A 25 2.20 1.44 4.50
CA PRO A 25 1.35 2.36 5.26
C PRO A 25 0.04 2.61 4.51
N ALA A 26 -1.05 2.78 5.25
CA ALA A 26 -2.33 3.15 4.69
C ALA A 26 -2.85 4.36 5.43
N GLU A 27 -2.93 5.49 4.75
CA GLU A 27 -3.54 6.70 5.29
C GLU A 27 -5.06 6.53 5.32
N VAL A 28 -5.67 6.85 6.46
CA VAL A 28 -7.12 6.75 6.66
C VAL A 28 -7.60 8.06 7.25
N ASN A 29 -8.26 8.87 6.43
CA ASN A 29 -8.86 10.12 6.87
C ASN A 29 -10.38 9.93 7.04
N VAL A 30 -10.87 10.04 8.27
CA VAL A 30 -12.29 9.94 8.61
C VAL A 30 -12.76 11.30 9.12
N LYS A 31 -13.83 11.82 8.50
CA LYS A 31 -14.49 13.05 8.94
C LYS A 31 -15.78 12.71 9.68
N SER A 32 -16.14 13.50 10.68
CA SER A 32 -17.31 13.25 11.52
C SER A 32 -18.63 13.19 10.73
N GLU A 33 -18.71 13.90 9.60
CA GLU A 33 -19.89 14.00 8.75
C GLU A 33 -19.87 13.00 7.58
N MET A 34 -18.85 12.13 7.50
CA MET A 34 -18.68 11.18 6.40
C MET A 34 -19.65 10.01 6.53
N THR A 35 -20.38 9.71 5.45
CA THR A 35 -21.18 8.49 5.39
C THR A 35 -20.28 7.26 5.18
N VAL A 36 -20.73 6.10 5.66
CA VAL A 36 -20.02 4.82 5.46
C VAL A 36 -19.77 4.53 3.97
N GLU A 37 -20.71 4.89 3.11
CA GLU A 37 -20.57 4.73 1.66
C GLU A 37 -19.41 5.55 1.10
N VAL A 38 -19.32 6.83 1.48
CA VAL A 38 -18.23 7.72 1.05
C VAL A 38 -16.89 7.20 1.57
N PHE A 39 -16.85 6.72 2.82
CA PHE A 39 -15.65 6.11 3.39
C PHE A 39 -15.18 4.89 2.58
N ILE A 40 -16.07 3.93 2.32
CA ILE A 40 -15.73 2.70 1.59
C ILE A 40 -15.28 3.03 0.15
N LYS A 41 -15.98 3.95 -0.53
CA LYS A 41 -15.60 4.40 -1.88
C LYS A 41 -14.22 5.05 -1.87
N GLY A 42 -13.95 5.95 -0.93
CA GLY A 42 -12.64 6.60 -0.78
C GLY A 42 -11.51 5.59 -0.53
N ARG A 43 -11.72 4.62 0.36
CA ARG A 43 -10.77 3.52 0.62
C ARG A 43 -10.50 2.68 -0.63
N ALA A 44 -11.55 2.35 -1.38
CA ALA A 44 -11.43 1.58 -2.60
C ALA A 44 -10.70 2.37 -3.72
N THR A 45 -10.86 3.69 -3.78
CA THR A 45 -10.10 4.56 -4.70
C THR A 45 -8.62 4.59 -4.32
N ALA A 46 -8.28 4.87 -3.06
CA ALA A 46 -6.89 4.91 -2.60
C ALA A 46 -6.16 3.58 -2.84
N LEU A 47 -6.84 2.44 -2.65
CA LEU A 47 -6.28 1.12 -2.96
C LEU A 47 -5.99 0.97 -4.47
N ARG A 48 -6.89 1.43 -5.34
CA ARG A 48 -6.70 1.37 -6.79
C ARG A 48 -5.60 2.31 -7.28
N GLU A 49 -5.32 3.41 -6.59
CA GLU A 49 -4.21 4.32 -6.91
C GLU A 49 -2.85 3.75 -6.50
N LEU A 50 -2.82 2.90 -5.47
CA LEU A 50 -1.59 2.23 -5.00
C LEU A 50 -1.15 1.09 -5.94
N ILE A 51 -2.10 0.35 -6.52
CA ILE A 51 -1.86 -0.84 -7.36
C ILE A 51 -1.07 -0.57 -8.68
N PRO A 52 -1.31 0.50 -9.46
CA PRO A 52 -0.72 0.69 -10.79
C PRO A 52 0.75 1.12 -10.79
N ASN A 53 1.40 1.31 -9.62
CA ASN A 53 2.82 1.59 -9.55
C ASN A 53 3.56 0.49 -8.75
N PRO A 54 3.80 -0.67 -9.38
CA PRO A 54 4.27 -1.89 -8.71
C PRO A 54 5.66 -1.76 -8.08
N ILE A 55 6.44 -0.73 -8.48
CA ILE A 55 7.75 -0.43 -7.92
C ILE A 55 7.64 -0.09 -6.42
N PHE A 56 6.59 0.61 -6.01
CA PHE A 56 6.43 1.01 -4.61
C PHE A 56 6.19 -0.17 -3.67
N LEU A 57 5.63 -1.26 -4.18
CA LEU A 57 5.42 -2.49 -3.40
C LEU A 57 6.75 -3.14 -2.98
N GLN A 58 7.84 -2.89 -3.73
CA GLN A 58 9.17 -3.44 -3.44
C GLN A 58 10.03 -2.53 -2.56
N TYR A 59 9.58 -1.30 -2.27
CA TYR A 59 10.40 -0.31 -1.57
C TYR A 59 10.64 -0.69 -0.09
N GLY A 60 9.63 -1.31 0.54
CA GLY A 60 9.69 -1.83 1.91
C GLY A 60 9.54 -0.75 3.02
N LEU A 61 9.02 -1.15 4.17
CA LEU A 61 8.70 -0.23 5.28
C LEU A 61 9.91 0.55 5.80
N THR A 62 11.08 -0.08 5.94
CA THR A 62 12.29 0.60 6.43
C THR A 62 12.72 1.73 5.49
N SER A 63 12.67 1.51 4.18
CA SER A 63 13.02 2.52 3.19
C SER A 63 11.98 3.65 3.18
N ILE A 64 10.69 3.31 3.33
CA ILE A 64 9.61 4.30 3.46
C ILE A 64 9.85 5.20 4.69
N ALA A 65 10.11 4.60 5.85
CA ALA A 65 10.34 5.31 7.11
C ALA A 65 11.54 6.27 7.00
N ALA A 66 12.60 5.87 6.30
CA ALA A 66 13.79 6.69 6.08
C ALA A 66 13.59 7.91 5.17
N THR A 67 12.45 8.05 4.47
CA THR A 67 12.24 9.15 3.51
C THR A 67 11.97 10.51 4.18
N SER A 68 11.37 10.53 5.37
CA SER A 68 11.07 11.76 6.11
C SER A 68 10.65 11.45 7.55
N SER A 69 10.69 12.46 8.44
CA SER A 69 10.15 12.33 9.80
C SER A 69 8.67 11.92 9.79
N ALA A 70 7.86 12.51 8.90
CA ALA A 70 6.45 12.16 8.79
C ALA A 70 6.23 10.71 8.33
N ALA A 71 7.10 10.20 7.46
CA ALA A 71 7.04 8.80 7.02
C ALA A 71 7.50 7.84 8.12
N GLN A 72 8.49 8.23 8.92
CA GLN A 72 8.93 7.48 10.11
C GLN A 72 7.80 7.34 11.13
N ASP A 73 6.99 8.39 11.33
CA ASP A 73 5.85 8.38 12.25
C ASP A 73 4.64 7.57 11.72
N ALA A 74 4.61 7.29 10.41
CA ALA A 74 3.49 6.62 9.73
C ALA A 74 3.69 5.11 9.51
N VAL A 75 4.86 4.56 9.84
CA VAL A 75 5.26 3.15 9.65
C VAL A 75 5.27 2.41 10.98
#